data_AF-A0A6I6W922-F1
#
_entry.id   AF-A0A6I6W922-F1
#
_cell.length_a   1.000
_cell.length_b   1.000
_cell.length_c   1.000
_cell.angle_alpha   90.00
_cell.angle_beta   90.00
_cell.angle_gamma   90.00
#
_symmetry.space_group_name_H-M   'P 1'
#
loop_
_entity.id
_entity.type
_entity.pdbx_description
1 polymer ?
#
loop_
_entity_poly.entity_id
_entity_poly.type
_entity_poly.pdbx_seq_one_letter_code
_entity_poly.pdbx_strand_id
1 'polypeptide(L)'
;MSLPLDEAGGCGENLEYTAQFLELEEEAQGKPEVQYGVTITQAVEPNWTRVMALALPLLARSRDLRLAIWVTRAQLNLHGIAGLVAGLGLVQGLLAHCWDDLHPRLDPDEANDPLLRINILSSLCAPAGLLRDVLDVPLMSAAGIGAVSVRQIELAIATQGNEGAHLSLGMIEGAFADADAVWARSLDDALTQAVAHTEQIEQWLTGKVGISRALDLSGLAAPLRRACEVIRRCQSDSTPSEDADAAVVPPIAAWSPPASSEIRSRDEARRAIDRLCVYFQAHEPASPVPFLLQRAKALIDKNFMELLQDLAPDGLPQLALISGIHNNDK
;
A
#
# COMPACT_ATOMS: atom_id res chain seq x y z
N MET A 1 -12.52 -6.54 22.34
CA MET A 1 -11.82 -5.28 22.66
C MET A 1 -12.31 -4.10 21.81
N SER A 2 -13.14 -4.33 20.78
CA SER A 2 -13.69 -3.29 19.90
C SER A 2 -15.11 -2.81 20.26
N LEU A 3 -15.65 -3.27 21.39
CA LEU A 3 -16.94 -2.85 21.93
C LEU A 3 -16.73 -1.82 23.06
N PRO A 4 -17.74 -1.00 23.38
CA PRO A 4 -17.72 -0.14 24.56
C PRO A 4 -17.33 -0.90 25.85
N LEU A 5 -16.82 -0.17 26.83
CA LEU A 5 -16.38 -0.73 28.11
C LEU A 5 -17.52 -0.84 29.15
N ASP A 6 -18.62 -0.13 28.94
CA ASP A 6 -19.81 -0.20 29.79
C ASP A 6 -21.10 -0.28 28.96
N GLU A 7 -22.21 -0.61 29.65
CA GLU A 7 -23.54 -0.72 29.04
C GLU A 7 -24.10 0.63 28.55
N ALA A 8 -23.53 1.75 29.00
CA ALA A 8 -23.92 3.09 28.57
C ALA A 8 -23.21 3.52 27.27
N GLY A 9 -22.35 2.66 26.69
CA GLY A 9 -21.61 2.96 25.47
C GLY A 9 -20.30 3.72 25.71
N GLY A 10 -19.86 3.83 26.97
CA GLY A 10 -18.65 4.52 27.36
C GLY A 10 -17.37 3.83 26.87
N CYS A 11 -16.41 4.65 26.45
CA CYS A 11 -15.09 4.25 25.98
C CYS A 11 -14.02 4.31 27.08
N GLY A 12 -14.43 4.51 28.32
CA GLY A 12 -13.54 4.52 29.48
C GLY A 12 -12.72 5.80 29.63
N GLU A 13 -11.63 5.70 30.36
CA GLU A 13 -10.81 6.84 30.79
C GLU A 13 -9.97 7.41 29.64
N ASN A 14 -9.75 8.73 29.61
CA ASN A 14 -8.67 9.31 28.81
C ASN A 14 -7.34 9.08 29.56
N LEU A 15 -6.46 8.28 28.98
CA LEU A 15 -5.20 7.83 29.61
C LEU A 15 -3.96 8.56 29.07
N GLU A 16 -4.10 9.54 28.19
CA GLU A 16 -3.00 10.09 27.39
C GLU A 16 -1.84 10.68 28.21
N TYR A 17 -2.13 11.21 29.39
CA TYR A 17 -1.12 11.80 30.29
C TYR A 17 -0.64 10.83 31.37
N THR A 18 -1.10 9.58 31.37
CA THR A 18 -0.64 8.59 32.34
C THR A 18 0.76 8.10 31.98
N ALA A 19 1.58 7.81 33.00
CA ALA A 19 2.95 7.33 32.78
C ALA A 19 3.00 6.06 31.91
N GLN A 20 2.04 5.15 32.05
CA GLN A 20 1.95 3.92 31.26
C GLN A 20 1.66 4.18 29.78
N PHE A 21 0.83 5.18 29.47
CA PHE A 21 0.53 5.56 28.09
C PHE A 21 1.73 6.23 27.43
N LEU A 22 2.40 7.13 28.14
CA LEU A 22 3.62 7.78 27.66
C LEU A 22 4.77 6.78 27.46
N GLU A 23 4.92 5.81 28.36
CA GLU A 23 5.90 4.72 28.23
C GLU A 23 5.60 3.85 27.00
N LEU A 24 4.32 3.53 26.76
CA LEU A 24 3.91 2.79 25.57
C LEU A 24 4.21 3.59 24.29
N GLU A 25 3.91 4.89 24.28
CA GLU A 25 4.18 5.76 23.14
C GLU A 25 5.67 5.79 22.80
N GLU A 26 6.53 5.99 23.80
CA GLU A 26 7.99 5.99 23.61
C GLU A 26 8.47 4.63 23.07
N GLU A 27 7.99 3.52 23.64
CA GLU A 27 8.39 2.18 23.20
C GLU A 27 7.91 1.88 21.77
N ALA A 28 6.70 2.31 21.39
CA ALA A 28 6.13 2.09 20.07
C ALA A 28 6.76 2.97 18.97
N GLN A 29 7.35 4.11 19.34
CA GLN A 29 8.13 4.96 18.43
C GLN A 29 9.52 4.38 18.14
N GLY A 30 10.10 3.66 19.10
CA GLY A 30 11.50 3.22 19.02
C GLY A 30 12.46 4.41 19.06
N LYS A 31 13.69 4.23 18.59
CA LYS A 31 14.69 5.32 18.51
C LYS A 31 15.17 5.47 17.07
N PRO A 32 15.03 6.63 16.43
CA PRO A 32 15.56 6.84 15.09
C PRO A 32 17.09 6.83 15.09
N GLU A 33 17.68 6.67 13.91
CA GLU A 33 19.12 6.88 13.75
C GLU A 33 19.47 8.35 14.05
N VAL A 34 20.53 8.58 14.81
CA VAL A 34 21.00 9.94 15.14
C VAL A 34 22.47 10.08 14.81
N GLN A 35 22.81 11.09 14.00
CA GLN A 35 24.18 11.46 13.69
C GLN A 35 24.61 12.71 14.48
N TYR A 36 25.59 12.54 15.36
CA TYR A 36 26.27 13.64 16.06
C TYR A 36 27.72 13.73 15.57
N GLY A 37 27.98 14.68 14.67
CA GLY A 37 29.28 14.83 14.01
C GLY A 37 29.62 13.59 13.18
N VAL A 38 30.60 12.81 13.64
CA VAL A 38 31.02 11.54 13.02
C VAL A 38 30.40 10.30 13.67
N THR A 39 29.71 10.43 14.80
CA THR A 39 29.10 9.30 15.50
C THR A 39 27.68 9.07 15.00
N ILE A 40 27.43 7.89 14.43
CA ILE A 40 26.09 7.45 14.02
C ILE A 40 25.58 6.46 15.06
N THR A 41 24.48 6.80 15.73
CA THR A 41 23.75 5.89 16.61
C THR A 41 22.66 5.24 15.79
N GLN A 42 22.75 3.92 15.56
CA GLN A 42 21.76 3.20 14.74
C GLN A 42 20.37 3.26 15.35
N ALA A 43 19.37 3.17 14.47
CA ALA A 43 17.99 3.07 14.89
C ALA A 43 17.77 1.83 15.78
N VAL A 44 16.97 2.00 16.83
CA VAL A 44 16.48 0.90 17.67
C VAL A 44 15.02 0.69 17.31
N GLU A 45 14.71 -0.46 16.72
CA GLU A 45 13.34 -0.86 16.41
C GLU A 45 12.52 -1.03 17.71
N PRO A 46 11.20 -0.76 17.67
CA PRO A 46 10.32 -0.97 18.81
C PRO A 46 10.37 -2.42 19.34
N ASN A 47 10.34 -2.59 20.67
CA ASN A 47 10.14 -3.91 21.25
C ASN A 47 8.65 -4.27 21.20
N TRP A 48 8.21 -4.91 20.11
CA TRP A 48 6.80 -5.24 19.89
C TRP A 48 6.17 -6.10 20.98
N THR A 49 6.94 -7.00 21.61
CA THR A 49 6.48 -7.78 22.77
C THR A 49 6.16 -6.88 23.94
N ARG A 50 7.01 -5.89 24.23
CA ARG A 50 6.78 -4.91 25.29
C ARG A 50 5.65 -3.94 24.95
N VAL A 51 5.57 -3.47 23.71
CA VAL A 51 4.44 -2.64 23.21
C VAL A 51 3.12 -3.36 23.48
N MET A 52 3.01 -4.65 23.14
CA MET A 52 1.80 -5.44 23.41
C MET A 52 1.52 -5.58 24.91
N ALA A 53 2.56 -5.88 25.71
CA ALA A 53 2.42 -6.05 27.16
C ALA A 53 1.95 -4.77 27.86
N LEU A 54 2.39 -3.60 27.41
CA LEU A 54 1.96 -2.29 27.93
C LEU A 54 0.56 -1.90 27.42
N ALA A 55 0.23 -2.21 26.17
CA ALA A 55 -1.03 -1.80 25.56
C ALA A 55 -2.26 -2.57 26.08
N LEU A 56 -2.13 -3.87 26.37
CA LEU A 56 -3.28 -4.70 26.77
C LEU A 56 -3.97 -4.21 28.08
N PRO A 57 -3.25 -3.89 29.17
CA PRO A 57 -3.86 -3.30 30.35
C PRO A 57 -4.54 -1.95 30.10
N LEU A 58 -4.00 -1.13 29.20
CA LEU A 58 -4.58 0.16 28.84
C LEU A 58 -5.88 -0.02 28.04
N LEU A 59 -5.91 -0.96 27.09
CA LEU A 59 -7.11 -1.31 26.34
C LEU A 59 -8.25 -1.81 27.24
N ALA A 60 -7.95 -2.41 28.40
CA ALA A 60 -8.99 -2.84 29.34
C ALA A 60 -9.72 -1.65 30.00
N ARG A 61 -9.14 -0.45 29.96
CA ARG A 61 -9.65 0.76 30.65
C ARG A 61 -9.99 1.90 29.70
N SER A 62 -9.49 1.87 28.47
CA SER A 62 -9.70 2.91 27.47
C SER A 62 -9.85 2.34 26.07
N ARG A 63 -10.85 2.82 25.33
CA ARG A 63 -10.92 2.70 23.87
C ARG A 63 -10.32 3.96 23.29
N ASP A 64 -9.08 3.84 22.83
CA ASP A 64 -8.32 4.93 22.22
C ASP A 64 -7.79 4.49 20.87
N LEU A 65 -7.93 5.37 19.87
CA LEU A 65 -7.53 5.10 18.51
C LEU A 65 -6.01 4.97 18.37
N ARG A 66 -5.23 5.75 19.13
CA ARG A 66 -3.76 5.65 19.18
C ARG A 66 -3.34 4.27 19.70
N LEU A 67 -3.97 3.80 20.79
CA LEU A 67 -3.75 2.44 21.30
C LEU A 67 -4.06 1.38 20.25
N ALA A 68 -5.16 1.54 19.51
CA ALA A 68 -5.53 0.60 18.46
C ALA A 68 -4.49 0.54 17.33
N ILE A 69 -3.89 1.68 16.95
CA ILE A 69 -2.79 1.71 15.97
C ILE A 69 -1.55 0.98 16.49
N TRP A 70 -1.10 1.27 17.73
CA TRP A 70 0.08 0.60 18.29
C TRP A 70 -0.14 -0.91 18.46
N VAL A 71 -1.33 -1.32 18.88
CA VAL A 71 -1.72 -2.73 18.98
C VAL A 71 -1.74 -3.39 17.61
N THR A 72 -2.23 -2.70 16.57
CA THR A 72 -2.20 -3.20 15.18
C THR A 72 -0.77 -3.44 14.71
N ARG A 73 0.13 -2.49 14.94
CA ARG A 73 1.56 -2.64 14.61
C ARG A 73 2.20 -3.79 15.39
N ALA A 74 1.96 -3.87 16.68
CA ALA A 74 2.52 -4.95 17.51
C ALA A 74 1.96 -6.33 17.10
N GLN A 75 0.67 -6.45 16.82
CA GLN A 75 0.06 -7.70 16.33
C GLN A 75 0.71 -8.13 15.01
N LEU A 76 0.84 -7.21 14.04
CA LEU A 76 1.48 -7.49 12.75
C LEU A 76 2.93 -7.99 12.94
N ASN A 77 3.73 -7.30 13.74
CA ASN A 77 5.13 -7.66 13.92
C ASN A 77 5.34 -8.96 14.72
N LEU A 78 4.39 -9.34 15.57
CA LEU A 78 4.46 -10.57 16.37
C LEU A 78 3.82 -11.78 15.66
N HIS A 79 2.83 -11.56 14.80
CA HIS A 79 1.96 -12.60 14.26
C HIS A 79 1.76 -12.53 12.74
N GLY A 80 2.53 -11.70 12.04
CA GLY A 80 2.44 -11.54 10.59
C GLY A 80 1.10 -10.96 10.13
N ILE A 81 0.69 -11.34 8.92
CA ILE A 81 -0.55 -10.85 8.30
C ILE A 81 -1.79 -11.21 9.12
N ALA A 82 -1.81 -12.36 9.81
CA ALA A 82 -2.90 -12.70 10.72
C ALA A 82 -3.05 -11.66 11.86
N GLY A 83 -1.92 -11.15 12.35
CA GLY A 83 -1.89 -10.04 13.31
C GLY A 83 -2.41 -8.73 12.72
N LEU A 84 -2.08 -8.42 11.46
CA LEU A 84 -2.63 -7.26 10.75
C LEU A 84 -4.15 -7.34 10.64
N VAL A 85 -4.71 -8.50 10.28
CA VAL A 85 -6.16 -8.72 10.24
C VAL A 85 -6.80 -8.44 11.59
N ALA A 86 -6.24 -8.99 12.67
CA ALA A 86 -6.75 -8.77 14.03
C ALA A 86 -6.71 -7.28 14.43
N GLY A 87 -5.63 -6.57 14.09
CA GLY A 87 -5.45 -5.15 14.37
C GLY A 87 -6.39 -4.25 13.57
N LEU A 88 -6.49 -4.45 12.25
CA LEU A 88 -7.42 -3.71 11.39
C LEU A 88 -8.88 -3.98 11.78
N GLY A 89 -9.22 -5.22 12.16
CA GLY A 89 -10.53 -5.56 12.71
C GLY A 89 -10.83 -4.84 14.04
N LEU A 90 -9.82 -4.64 14.91
CA LEU A 90 -9.97 -3.81 16.11
C LEU A 90 -10.28 -2.36 15.74
N VAL A 91 -9.50 -1.76 14.84
CA VAL A 91 -9.70 -0.37 14.38
C VAL A 91 -11.10 -0.20 13.79
N GLN A 92 -11.48 -1.06 12.84
CA GLN A 92 -12.81 -1.04 12.23
C GLN A 92 -13.91 -1.17 13.27
N GLY A 93 -13.78 -2.12 14.20
CA GLY A 93 -14.77 -2.34 15.24
C GLY A 93 -14.91 -1.13 16.18
N LEU A 94 -13.81 -0.47 16.55
CA LEU A 94 -13.85 0.75 17.34
C LEU A 94 -14.53 1.91 16.60
N LEU A 95 -14.24 2.08 15.31
CA LEU A 95 -14.92 3.08 14.50
C LEU A 95 -16.43 2.80 14.43
N ALA A 96 -16.82 1.55 14.17
CA ALA A 96 -18.23 1.19 14.03
C ALA A 96 -19.05 1.31 15.33
N HIS A 97 -18.49 0.90 16.47
CA HIS A 97 -19.25 0.75 17.72
C HIS A 97 -18.96 1.82 18.77
N CYS A 98 -17.84 2.53 18.67
CA CYS A 98 -17.34 3.41 19.72
C CYS A 98 -17.18 4.87 19.28
N TRP A 99 -17.47 5.22 18.02
CA TRP A 99 -17.13 6.54 17.45
C TRP A 99 -17.48 7.71 18.36
N ASP A 100 -18.68 7.76 18.94
CA ASP A 100 -19.12 8.97 19.64
C ASP A 100 -18.29 9.23 20.91
N ASP A 101 -17.85 8.20 21.63
CA ASP A 101 -17.07 8.35 22.88
C ASP A 101 -15.58 7.96 22.77
N LEU A 102 -15.14 7.47 21.59
CA LEU A 102 -13.77 6.99 21.34
C LEU A 102 -12.72 8.08 21.65
N HIS A 103 -11.59 7.70 22.27
CA HIS A 103 -10.49 8.63 22.48
C HIS A 103 -9.58 8.75 21.25
N PRO A 104 -9.07 9.95 20.90
CA PRO A 104 -9.42 11.25 21.48
C PRO A 104 -10.89 11.63 21.20
N ARG A 105 -11.58 12.14 22.24
CA ARG A 105 -12.99 12.53 22.16
C ARG A 105 -13.19 13.70 21.20
N LEU A 106 -14.33 13.72 20.52
CA LEU A 106 -14.76 14.88 19.75
C LEU A 106 -15.19 15.99 20.72
N ASP A 107 -14.84 17.23 20.40
CA ASP A 107 -15.20 18.39 21.21
C ASP A 107 -16.48 19.05 20.65
N PRO A 108 -17.60 19.07 21.41
CA PRO A 108 -18.83 19.75 20.99
C PRO A 108 -18.64 21.26 20.76
N ASP A 109 -17.71 21.90 21.48
CA ASP A 109 -17.40 23.31 21.34
C ASP A 109 -16.66 23.61 20.02
N GLU A 110 -15.98 22.60 19.44
CA GLU A 110 -15.33 22.65 18.13
C GLU A 110 -16.16 21.96 17.03
N ALA A 111 -17.50 21.97 17.18
CA ALA A 111 -18.44 21.35 16.24
C ALA A 111 -18.14 19.86 15.95
N ASN A 112 -17.58 19.16 16.93
CA ASN A 112 -17.17 17.75 16.83
C ASN A 112 -16.19 17.48 15.68
N ASP A 113 -15.20 18.36 15.45
CA ASP A 113 -14.23 18.18 14.36
C ASP A 113 -13.44 16.86 14.49
N PRO A 114 -13.53 15.93 13.51
CA PRO A 114 -12.84 14.66 13.58
C PRO A 114 -11.35 14.73 13.18
N LEU A 115 -10.80 15.90 12.88
CA LEU A 115 -9.44 16.07 12.34
C LEU A 115 -8.36 15.27 13.09
N LEU A 116 -8.36 15.31 14.43
CA LEU A 116 -7.40 14.55 15.23
C LEU A 116 -7.49 13.04 14.99
N ARG A 117 -8.71 12.49 14.90
CA ARG A 117 -8.91 11.06 14.62
C ARG A 117 -8.50 10.70 13.20
N ILE A 118 -8.80 11.55 12.22
CA ILE A 118 -8.36 11.35 10.84
C ILE A 118 -6.84 11.38 10.75
N ASN A 119 -6.17 12.29 11.47
CA ASN A 119 -4.72 12.34 11.53
C ASN A 119 -4.13 11.06 12.14
N ILE A 120 -4.71 10.54 13.21
CA ILE A 120 -4.30 9.25 13.80
C ILE A 120 -4.49 8.11 12.80
N LEU A 121 -5.63 8.05 12.11
CA LEU A 121 -5.91 7.00 11.12
C LEU A 121 -5.00 7.07 9.90
N SER A 122 -4.53 8.26 9.52
CA SER A 122 -3.56 8.40 8.42
C SER A 122 -2.25 7.66 8.69
N SER A 123 -1.94 7.35 9.96
CA SER A 123 -0.80 6.53 10.34
C SER A 123 -0.85 5.08 9.82
N LEU A 124 -2.04 4.58 9.45
CA LEU A 124 -2.20 3.28 8.78
C LEU A 124 -1.43 3.22 7.45
N CYS A 125 -1.25 4.36 6.79
CA CYS A 125 -0.50 4.50 5.54
C CYS A 125 0.85 5.20 5.72
N ALA A 126 1.30 5.45 6.95
CA ALA A 126 2.56 6.17 7.19
C ALA A 126 3.76 5.36 6.67
N PRO A 127 4.60 5.91 5.77
CA PRO A 127 5.73 5.19 5.17
C PRO A 127 6.81 4.73 6.16
N ALA A 128 6.90 5.37 7.33
CA ALA A 128 7.81 5.00 8.42
C ALA A 128 7.07 4.34 9.61
N GLY A 129 5.78 3.99 9.43
CA GLY A 129 4.93 3.37 10.44
C GLY A 129 4.37 2.04 9.94
N LEU A 130 3.06 1.84 10.07
CA LEU A 130 2.42 0.57 9.74
C LEU A 130 2.69 0.11 8.30
N LEU A 131 2.72 1.03 7.32
CA LEU A 131 2.99 0.65 5.93
C LEU A 131 4.39 0.04 5.76
N ARG A 132 5.41 0.56 6.46
CA ARG A 132 6.74 -0.06 6.47
C ARG A 132 6.66 -1.47 7.02
N ASP A 133 6.04 -1.62 8.18
CA ASP A 133 5.93 -2.89 8.88
C ASP A 133 5.23 -3.94 8.00
N VAL A 134 4.16 -3.55 7.28
CA VAL A 134 3.41 -4.43 6.36
C VAL A 134 4.26 -4.83 5.16
N LEU A 135 5.04 -3.89 4.61
CA LEU A 135 5.92 -4.16 3.49
C LEU A 135 7.08 -5.09 3.88
N ASP A 136 7.56 -5.00 5.12
CA ASP A 136 8.77 -5.68 5.59
C ASP A 136 8.49 -7.04 6.24
N VAL A 137 7.26 -7.27 6.74
CA VAL A 137 6.93 -8.54 7.41
C VAL A 137 7.15 -9.72 6.46
N PRO A 138 7.90 -10.76 6.87
CA PRO A 138 8.06 -11.95 6.06
C PRO A 138 6.72 -12.65 5.86
N LEU A 139 6.31 -12.83 4.61
CA LEU A 139 5.20 -13.70 4.25
C LEU A 139 5.64 -15.16 4.34
N MET A 140 6.85 -15.47 3.85
CA MET A 140 7.45 -16.80 4.00
C MET A 140 8.98 -16.72 3.97
N SER A 141 9.61 -17.87 4.21
CA SER A 141 11.03 -18.08 3.89
C SER A 141 11.18 -19.33 3.05
N ALA A 142 11.94 -19.23 1.96
CA ALA A 142 12.21 -20.35 1.07
C ALA A 142 13.71 -20.53 0.85
N ALA A 143 14.12 -21.79 0.68
CA ALA A 143 15.52 -22.14 0.48
C ALA A 143 16.05 -21.50 -0.82
N GLY A 144 17.23 -20.89 -0.75
CA GLY A 144 17.89 -20.28 -1.92
C GLY A 144 17.46 -18.84 -2.24
N ILE A 145 16.25 -18.41 -1.84
CA ILE A 145 15.78 -17.02 -2.05
C ILE A 145 15.65 -16.21 -0.74
N GLY A 146 15.55 -16.87 0.42
CA GLY A 146 15.45 -16.20 1.71
C GLY A 146 14.02 -15.77 2.07
N ALA A 147 13.88 -14.69 2.84
CA ALA A 147 12.59 -14.18 3.26
C ALA A 147 11.91 -13.42 2.12
N VAL A 148 10.65 -13.76 1.85
CA VAL A 148 9.81 -13.07 0.87
C VAL A 148 8.78 -12.24 1.63
N SER A 149 8.75 -10.94 1.37
CA SER A 149 7.79 -9.99 1.96
C SER A 149 6.96 -9.30 0.86
N VAL A 150 5.96 -8.53 1.26
CA VAL A 150 5.19 -7.69 0.30
C VAL A 150 6.13 -6.74 -0.44
N ARG A 151 7.14 -6.16 0.23
CA ARG A 151 8.16 -5.32 -0.44
C ARG A 151 8.88 -6.06 -1.56
N GLN A 152 9.27 -7.31 -1.34
CA GLN A 152 9.97 -8.09 -2.37
C GLN A 152 9.07 -8.38 -3.56
N ILE A 153 7.77 -8.64 -3.33
CA ILE A 153 6.77 -8.77 -4.39
C ILE A 153 6.67 -7.46 -5.19
N GLU A 154 6.53 -6.32 -4.51
CA GLU A 154 6.45 -5.01 -5.15
C GLU A 154 7.68 -4.69 -6.01
N LEU A 155 8.88 -4.96 -5.50
CA LEU A 155 10.13 -4.76 -6.22
C LEU A 155 10.25 -5.69 -7.43
N ALA A 156 9.85 -6.96 -7.29
CA ALA A 156 9.89 -7.93 -8.37
C ALA A 156 8.89 -7.59 -9.50
N ILE A 157 7.71 -7.07 -9.15
CA ILE A 157 6.74 -6.54 -10.13
C ILE A 157 7.31 -5.31 -10.83
N ALA A 158 7.88 -4.36 -10.08
CA ALA A 158 8.43 -3.12 -10.64
C ALA A 158 9.65 -3.35 -11.55
N THR A 159 10.40 -4.44 -11.33
CA THR A 159 11.61 -4.78 -12.08
C THR A 159 11.41 -5.91 -13.10
N GLN A 160 10.16 -6.33 -13.34
CA GLN A 160 9.84 -7.42 -14.23
C GLN A 160 10.40 -7.15 -15.65
N GLY A 161 11.19 -8.10 -16.17
CA GLY A 161 11.85 -7.98 -17.48
C GLY A 161 13.25 -7.36 -17.44
N ASN A 162 13.78 -6.98 -16.27
CA ASN A 162 15.14 -6.50 -16.11
C ASN A 162 16.10 -7.65 -15.73
N GLU A 163 17.16 -7.89 -16.51
CA GLU A 163 18.11 -9.01 -16.35
C GLU A 163 19.09 -8.88 -15.15
N GLY A 164 18.82 -8.01 -14.18
CA GLY A 164 19.68 -7.76 -13.01
C GLY A 164 18.99 -7.84 -11.64
N ALA A 165 17.71 -8.22 -11.57
CA ALA A 165 16.98 -8.31 -10.31
C ALA A 165 17.46 -9.50 -9.46
N HIS A 166 17.81 -9.25 -8.18
CA HIS A 166 18.31 -10.29 -7.27
C HIS A 166 17.23 -11.32 -6.88
N LEU A 167 15.96 -10.91 -6.83
CA LEU A 167 14.79 -11.80 -6.79
C LEU A 167 13.87 -11.43 -7.95
N SER A 168 13.62 -12.38 -8.85
CA SER A 168 12.65 -12.21 -9.93
C SER A 168 11.25 -12.66 -9.48
N LEU A 169 10.23 -12.18 -10.19
CA LEU A 169 8.84 -12.59 -9.92
C LEU A 169 8.66 -14.10 -10.05
N GLY A 170 9.26 -14.74 -11.06
CA GLY A 170 9.19 -16.19 -11.25
C GLY A 170 9.82 -17.00 -10.12
N MET A 171 10.89 -16.50 -9.47
CA MET A 171 11.46 -17.16 -8.29
C MET A 171 10.51 -17.09 -7.09
N ILE A 172 9.86 -15.94 -6.89
CA ILE A 172 8.86 -15.76 -5.84
C ILE A 172 7.66 -16.68 -6.09
N GLU A 173 7.18 -16.74 -7.33
CA GLU A 173 6.07 -17.59 -7.70
C GLU A 173 6.37 -19.08 -7.50
N GLY A 174 7.55 -19.52 -7.92
CA GLY A 174 8.00 -20.91 -7.69
C GLY A 174 8.03 -21.25 -6.20
N ALA A 175 8.50 -20.33 -5.35
CA ALA A 175 8.50 -20.54 -3.90
C ALA A 175 7.09 -20.65 -3.29
N PHE A 176 6.13 -19.87 -3.78
CA PHE A 176 4.73 -19.99 -3.35
C PHE A 176 4.04 -21.23 -3.92
N ALA A 177 4.42 -21.69 -5.12
CA ALA A 177 3.92 -22.93 -5.71
C ALA A 177 4.41 -24.18 -4.95
N ASP A 178 5.65 -24.15 -4.44
CA ASP A 178 6.23 -25.23 -3.63
C ASP A 178 5.77 -25.19 -2.16
N ALA A 179 5.04 -24.15 -1.74
CA ALA A 179 4.58 -23.98 -0.37
C ALA A 179 3.45 -24.98 -0.02
N ASP A 180 3.29 -25.28 1.27
CA ASP A 180 2.15 -26.08 1.74
C ASP A 180 0.81 -25.40 1.37
N ALA A 181 -0.09 -26.15 0.72
CA ALA A 181 -1.33 -25.61 0.18
C ALA A 181 -2.33 -25.17 1.26
N VAL A 182 -2.29 -25.72 2.48
CA VAL A 182 -3.15 -25.26 3.58
C VAL A 182 -2.63 -23.93 4.12
N TRP A 183 -1.32 -23.83 4.29
CA TRP A 183 -0.65 -22.62 4.70
C TRP A 183 -0.83 -21.48 3.67
N ALA A 184 -0.63 -21.77 2.38
CA ALA A 184 -0.74 -20.77 1.32
C ALA A 184 -2.18 -20.21 1.19
N ARG A 185 -3.20 -21.07 1.34
CA ARG A 185 -4.61 -20.64 1.43
C ARG A 185 -4.87 -19.77 2.66
N SER A 186 -4.33 -20.16 3.82
CA SER A 186 -4.49 -19.38 5.06
C SER A 186 -3.86 -17.98 4.92
N LEU A 187 -2.73 -17.88 4.22
CA LEU A 187 -2.10 -16.60 3.92
C LEU A 187 -2.93 -15.75 2.94
N ASP A 188 -3.46 -16.34 1.86
CA ASP A 188 -4.34 -15.65 0.92
C ASP A 188 -5.60 -15.12 1.61
N ASP A 189 -6.23 -15.93 2.45
CA ASP A 189 -7.40 -15.55 3.24
C ASP A 189 -7.07 -14.37 4.17
N ALA A 190 -5.91 -14.40 4.83
CA ALA A 190 -5.49 -13.32 5.73
C ALA A 190 -5.20 -12.02 4.96
N LEU A 191 -4.50 -12.07 3.83
CA LEU A 191 -4.27 -10.89 3.00
C LEU A 191 -5.58 -10.31 2.45
N THR A 192 -6.50 -11.18 2.01
CA THR A 192 -7.82 -10.77 1.52
C THR A 192 -8.65 -10.10 2.61
N GLN A 193 -8.64 -10.65 3.83
CA GLN A 193 -9.30 -10.03 4.98
C GLN A 193 -8.67 -8.68 5.33
N ALA A 194 -7.34 -8.55 5.28
CA ALA A 194 -6.67 -7.28 5.55
C ALA A 194 -7.04 -6.20 4.51
N VAL A 195 -7.12 -6.55 3.23
CA VAL A 195 -7.63 -5.66 2.17
C VAL A 195 -9.06 -5.26 2.46
N ALA A 196 -9.94 -6.22 2.75
CA ALA A 196 -11.35 -5.95 3.04
C ALA A 196 -11.54 -5.03 4.26
N HIS A 197 -10.80 -5.24 5.35
CA HIS A 197 -10.85 -4.35 6.51
C HIS A 197 -10.39 -2.93 6.15
N THR A 198 -9.32 -2.79 5.37
CA THR A 198 -8.80 -1.48 4.95
C THR A 198 -9.84 -0.71 4.13
N GLU A 199 -10.46 -1.37 3.14
CA GLU A 199 -11.51 -0.77 2.31
C GLU A 199 -12.77 -0.44 3.11
N GLN A 200 -13.16 -1.30 4.06
CA GLN A 200 -14.32 -1.04 4.92
C GLN A 200 -14.08 0.12 5.89
N ILE A 201 -12.87 0.29 6.40
CA ILE A 201 -12.50 1.47 7.21
C ILE A 201 -12.63 2.74 6.36
N GLU A 202 -12.05 2.76 5.16
CA GLU A 202 -12.13 3.91 4.24
C GLU A 202 -13.58 4.25 3.88
N GLN A 203 -14.39 3.24 3.52
CA GLN A 203 -15.80 3.42 3.19
C GLN A 203 -16.60 3.97 4.37
N TRP A 204 -16.37 3.42 5.57
CA TRP A 204 -17.05 3.87 6.77
C TRP A 204 -16.70 5.32 7.11
N LEU A 205 -15.41 5.68 7.05
CA LEU A 205 -14.95 7.05 7.31
C LEU A 205 -15.55 8.02 6.31
N THR A 206 -15.53 7.69 5.03
CA THR A 206 -16.14 8.50 3.96
C THR A 206 -17.62 8.75 4.23
N GLY A 207 -18.35 7.72 4.68
CA GLY A 207 -19.75 7.84 5.09
C GLY A 207 -19.97 8.69 6.34
N LYS A 208 -19.06 8.63 7.33
CA LYS A 208 -19.19 9.31 8.63
C LYS A 208 -18.77 10.78 8.59
N VAL A 209 -17.66 11.11 7.93
CA VAL A 209 -17.08 12.47 7.91
C VAL A 209 -17.23 13.20 6.57
N GLY A 210 -17.78 12.52 5.56
CA GLY A 210 -17.98 13.03 4.21
C GLY A 210 -16.73 12.95 3.34
N ILE A 211 -16.95 12.95 2.01
CA ILE A 211 -15.90 12.76 0.99
C ILE A 211 -14.76 13.78 1.12
N SER A 212 -15.07 15.04 1.46
CA SER A 212 -14.07 16.11 1.55
C SER A 212 -13.04 15.92 2.67
N ARG A 213 -13.35 15.06 3.66
CA ARG A 213 -12.46 14.73 4.79
C ARG A 213 -12.10 13.25 4.80
N ALA A 214 -12.42 12.52 3.72
CA ALA A 214 -12.14 11.11 3.60
C ALA A 214 -10.62 10.87 3.55
N LEU A 215 -10.20 9.77 4.14
CA LEU A 215 -8.81 9.32 4.14
C LEU A 215 -8.64 8.29 3.03
N ASP A 216 -7.67 8.49 2.14
CA ASP A 216 -7.29 7.51 1.13
C ASP A 216 -6.38 6.45 1.79
N LEU A 217 -6.86 5.21 1.86
CA LEU A 217 -6.12 4.05 2.37
C LEU A 217 -5.62 3.12 1.25
N SER A 218 -5.74 3.54 -0.02
CA SER A 218 -5.27 2.76 -1.17
C SER A 218 -3.77 2.45 -1.12
N GLY A 219 -2.97 3.32 -0.49
CA GLY A 219 -1.54 3.10 -0.25
C GLY A 219 -1.23 1.86 0.60
N LEU A 220 -2.17 1.45 1.47
CA LEU A 220 -2.08 0.20 2.23
C LEU A 220 -2.76 -0.97 1.50
N ALA A 221 -3.94 -0.74 0.91
CA ALA A 221 -4.71 -1.81 0.27
C ALA A 221 -4.06 -2.34 -1.01
N ALA A 222 -3.43 -1.47 -1.82
CA ALA A 222 -2.93 -1.86 -3.14
C ALA A 222 -1.74 -2.84 -3.09
N PRO A 223 -0.70 -2.66 -2.24
CA PRO A 223 0.37 -3.65 -2.10
C PRO A 223 -0.14 -5.01 -1.58
N LEU A 224 -1.09 -5.01 -0.64
CA LEU A 224 -1.71 -6.23 -0.13
C LEU A 224 -2.48 -6.97 -1.23
N ARG A 225 -3.25 -6.25 -2.06
CA ARG A 225 -4.00 -6.82 -3.18
C ARG A 225 -3.08 -7.46 -4.22
N ARG A 226 -1.97 -6.79 -4.58
CA ARG A 226 -0.96 -7.36 -5.49
C ARG A 226 -0.31 -8.61 -4.92
N ALA A 227 -0.04 -8.64 -3.60
CA ALA A 227 0.44 -9.86 -2.95
C ALA A 227 -0.58 -11.01 -3.04
N CYS A 228 -1.88 -10.76 -2.83
CA CYS A 228 -2.93 -11.77 -3.04
C CYS A 228 -2.91 -12.31 -4.48
N GLU A 229 -2.83 -11.42 -5.47
CA GLU A 229 -2.85 -11.79 -6.89
C GLU A 229 -1.69 -12.73 -7.26
N VAL A 230 -0.48 -12.43 -6.78
CA VAL A 230 0.69 -13.28 -6.99
C VAL A 230 0.50 -14.65 -6.34
N ILE A 231 0.07 -14.70 -5.07
CA ILE A 231 -0.12 -15.94 -4.34
C ILE A 231 -1.20 -16.82 -4.99
N ARG A 232 -2.31 -16.22 -5.43
CA ARG A 232 -3.40 -16.95 -6.11
C ARG A 232 -3.00 -17.53 -7.44
N ARG A 233 -2.21 -16.79 -8.23
CA ARG A 233 -1.69 -17.28 -9.53
C ARG A 233 -0.87 -18.56 -9.35
N CYS A 234 -0.08 -18.65 -8.28
CA CYS A 234 0.73 -19.84 -7.99
C CYS A 234 -0.15 -21.05 -7.61
N GLN A 235 -1.29 -20.81 -6.96
CA GLN A 235 -2.21 -21.87 -6.55
C GLN A 235 -3.08 -22.37 -7.71
N SER A 236 -3.44 -21.51 -8.67
CA SER A 236 -4.24 -21.91 -9.83
C SER A 236 -3.48 -22.79 -10.83
N ASP A 237 -2.16 -22.61 -10.93
CA ASP A 237 -1.30 -23.41 -11.82
C ASP A 237 -0.96 -24.80 -11.24
N SER A 238 -1.36 -25.06 -9.98
CA SER A 238 -1.06 -26.29 -9.24
C SER A 238 -2.14 -27.37 -9.35
N THR A 239 -3.22 -27.18 -10.14
CA THR A 239 -4.12 -28.31 -10.46
C THR A 239 -3.43 -29.25 -11.45
N PRO A 240 -3.19 -30.52 -11.11
CA PRO A 240 -2.88 -31.51 -12.12
C PRO A 240 -4.12 -31.62 -13.02
N SER A 241 -3.93 -31.36 -14.32
CA SER A 241 -4.93 -31.67 -15.33
C SER A 241 -5.10 -33.20 -15.43
N GLU A 242 -5.84 -33.79 -14.51
CA GLU A 242 -6.46 -35.09 -14.70
C GLU A 242 -7.78 -34.88 -15.44
N ASP A 243 -7.70 -34.84 -16.77
CA ASP A 243 -8.70 -35.39 -17.68
C ASP A 243 -8.17 -35.28 -19.11
N ALA A 244 -7.29 -36.22 -19.44
CA ALA A 244 -7.12 -36.66 -20.81
C ALA A 244 -8.15 -37.75 -21.07
N ASP A 245 -9.39 -37.36 -21.35
CA ASP A 245 -10.31 -38.23 -22.08
C ASP A 245 -10.75 -37.57 -23.39
N ALA A 246 -10.71 -38.40 -24.42
CA ALA A 246 -10.66 -38.01 -25.82
C ALA A 246 -12.00 -37.43 -26.30
N ALA A 247 -11.98 -36.16 -26.71
CA ALA A 247 -13.03 -35.59 -27.54
C ALA A 247 -12.44 -35.12 -28.89
N VAL A 248 -12.98 -35.71 -29.95
CA VAL A 248 -12.65 -35.50 -31.36
C VAL A 248 -12.81 -34.02 -31.77
N VAL A 249 -11.74 -33.47 -32.34
CA VAL A 249 -11.63 -32.11 -32.87
C VAL A 249 -12.30 -32.01 -34.26
N PRO A 250 -13.24 -31.07 -34.51
CA PRO A 250 -13.48 -30.58 -35.86
C PRO A 250 -12.52 -29.42 -36.16
N PRO A 251 -12.10 -29.22 -37.43
CA PRO A 251 -11.08 -28.22 -37.75
C PRO A 251 -11.68 -26.82 -37.63
N ILE A 252 -11.16 -26.03 -36.69
CA ILE A 252 -11.46 -24.60 -36.59
C ILE A 252 -10.23 -23.85 -37.06
N ALA A 253 -10.48 -22.88 -37.93
CA ALA A 253 -9.50 -22.09 -38.65
C ALA A 253 -8.38 -21.52 -37.76
N ALA A 254 -7.18 -21.45 -38.33
CA ALA A 254 -5.99 -20.86 -37.73
C ALA A 254 -6.31 -19.48 -37.15
N TRP A 255 -6.42 -19.42 -35.83
CA TRP A 255 -6.45 -18.17 -35.10
C TRP A 255 -5.01 -17.73 -34.91
N SER A 256 -4.58 -16.74 -35.69
CA SER A 256 -3.33 -16.04 -35.41
C SER A 256 -3.43 -15.40 -34.02
N PRO A 257 -2.40 -15.53 -33.16
CA PRO A 257 -2.39 -14.86 -31.87
C PRO A 257 -2.53 -13.34 -32.08
N PRO A 258 -3.22 -12.61 -31.19
CA PRO A 258 -3.26 -11.16 -31.26
C PRO A 258 -1.81 -10.66 -31.20
N ALA A 259 -1.46 -9.80 -32.16
CA ALA A 259 -0.16 -9.16 -32.22
C ALA A 259 0.17 -8.57 -30.84
N SER A 260 1.37 -8.88 -30.35
CA SER A 260 1.96 -8.38 -29.12
C SER A 260 1.54 -6.94 -28.85
N SER A 261 0.98 -6.68 -27.66
CA SER A 261 0.66 -5.33 -27.13
C SER A 261 1.90 -4.48 -26.85
N GLU A 262 3.04 -4.88 -27.37
CA GLU A 262 4.32 -4.24 -27.21
C GLU A 262 4.40 -3.09 -28.21
N ILE A 263 4.57 -1.87 -27.70
CA ILE A 263 4.73 -0.68 -28.52
C ILE A 263 6.19 -0.65 -28.98
N ARG A 264 6.45 -1.05 -30.22
CA ARG A 264 7.80 -1.21 -30.78
C ARG A 264 8.27 -0.02 -31.61
N SER A 265 7.41 0.99 -31.78
CA SER A 265 7.73 2.21 -32.52
C SER A 265 7.01 3.44 -31.99
N ARG A 266 7.56 4.63 -32.28
CA ARG A 266 6.91 5.92 -31.97
C ARG A 266 5.54 6.05 -32.61
N ASP A 267 5.37 5.53 -33.82
CA ASP A 267 4.07 5.54 -34.52
C ASP A 267 3.03 4.62 -33.84
N GLU A 268 3.46 3.48 -33.30
CA GLU A 268 2.60 2.62 -32.47
C GLU A 268 2.21 3.30 -31.16
N ALA A 269 3.12 4.05 -30.54
CA ALA A 269 2.82 4.84 -29.34
C ALA A 269 1.76 5.91 -29.62
N ARG A 270 1.89 6.63 -30.74
CA ARG A 270 0.87 7.62 -31.17
C ARG A 270 -0.50 6.98 -31.37
N ARG A 271 -0.55 5.82 -32.04
CA ARG A 271 -1.81 5.07 -32.26
C ARG A 271 -2.40 4.53 -30.96
N ALA A 272 -1.59 4.13 -29.99
CA ALA A 272 -2.06 3.72 -28.67
C ALA A 272 -2.67 4.90 -27.90
N ILE A 273 -2.01 6.06 -27.92
CA ILE A 273 -2.55 7.28 -27.30
C ILE A 273 -3.86 7.71 -27.95
N ASP A 274 -3.99 7.62 -29.28
CA ASP A 274 -5.25 7.93 -29.97
C ASP A 274 -6.40 7.01 -29.54
N ARG A 275 -6.14 5.70 -29.38
CA ARG A 275 -7.14 4.75 -28.87
C ARG A 275 -7.55 5.08 -27.43
N LEU A 276 -6.60 5.47 -26.58
CA LEU A 276 -6.89 5.88 -25.20
C LEU A 276 -7.74 7.16 -25.15
N CYS A 277 -7.41 8.16 -25.98
CA CYS A 277 -8.21 9.39 -26.07
C CYS A 277 -9.66 9.09 -26.49
N VAL A 278 -9.87 8.22 -27.48
CA VAL A 278 -11.22 7.80 -27.91
C VAL A 278 -11.96 7.08 -26.78
N TYR A 279 -11.27 6.20 -26.05
CA TYR A 279 -11.86 5.50 -24.91
C TYR A 279 -12.32 6.47 -23.81
N PHE A 280 -11.45 7.38 -23.36
CA PHE A 280 -11.80 8.34 -22.31
C PHE A 280 -12.87 9.33 -22.75
N GLN A 281 -12.91 9.74 -24.02
CA GLN A 281 -13.99 10.57 -24.53
C GLN A 281 -15.35 9.86 -24.52
N ALA A 282 -15.38 8.54 -24.72
CA ALA A 282 -16.60 7.74 -24.73
C ALA A 282 -17.08 7.35 -23.31
N HIS A 283 -16.14 7.08 -22.40
CA HIS A 283 -16.44 6.54 -21.06
C HIS A 283 -16.33 7.55 -19.92
N GLU A 284 -15.51 8.60 -20.06
CA GLU A 284 -15.25 9.60 -19.03
C GLU A 284 -15.08 11.03 -19.64
N PRO A 285 -16.13 11.62 -20.22
CA PRO A 285 -16.03 12.89 -20.97
C PRO A 285 -15.60 14.11 -20.11
N ALA A 286 -15.75 14.02 -18.78
CA ALA A 286 -15.31 15.05 -17.83
C ALA A 286 -13.85 14.85 -17.35
N SER A 287 -13.18 13.78 -17.77
CA SER A 287 -11.80 13.48 -17.38
C SER A 287 -10.82 14.46 -18.04
N PRO A 288 -9.82 14.99 -17.31
CA PRO A 288 -8.76 15.81 -17.89
C PRO A 288 -7.72 14.98 -18.67
N VAL A 289 -7.78 13.64 -18.56
CA VAL A 289 -6.79 12.71 -19.12
C VAL A 289 -6.64 12.83 -20.65
N PRO A 290 -7.70 12.94 -21.48
CA PRO A 290 -7.55 13.13 -22.93
C PRO A 290 -6.71 14.36 -23.31
N PHE A 291 -6.85 15.47 -22.57
CA PHE A 291 -6.09 16.69 -22.85
C PHE A 291 -4.60 16.51 -22.53
N LEU A 292 -4.28 15.78 -21.45
CA LEU A 292 -2.90 15.46 -21.07
C LEU A 292 -2.27 14.47 -22.05
N LEU A 293 -3.03 13.48 -22.51
CA LEU A 293 -2.59 12.50 -23.50
C LEU A 293 -2.35 13.13 -24.88
N GLN A 294 -3.20 14.06 -25.32
CA GLN A 294 -2.95 14.84 -26.53
C GLN A 294 -1.71 15.72 -26.41
N ARG A 295 -1.49 16.34 -25.25
CA ARG A 295 -0.27 17.09 -24.97
C ARG A 295 0.97 16.19 -25.00
N ALA A 296 0.91 15.00 -24.39
CA ALA A 296 1.98 14.00 -24.44
C ALA A 296 2.25 13.53 -25.88
N LYS A 297 1.21 13.32 -26.69
CA LYS A 297 1.34 12.95 -28.11
C LYS A 297 2.11 14.00 -28.92
N ALA A 298 1.85 15.29 -28.69
CA ALA A 298 2.53 16.39 -29.39
C ALA A 298 4.02 16.50 -29.01
N LEU A 299 4.43 15.96 -27.86
CA LEU A 299 5.81 15.98 -27.37
C LEU A 299 6.66 14.83 -27.93
N ILE A 300 6.06 13.77 -28.48
CA ILE A 300 6.77 12.60 -29.04
C ILE A 300 7.68 12.98 -30.22
N ASP A 301 7.38 14.10 -30.89
CA ASP A 301 8.04 14.51 -32.14
C ASP A 301 9.02 15.67 -31.97
N LYS A 302 9.09 16.24 -30.76
CA LYS A 302 9.94 17.40 -30.48
C LYS A 302 11.32 16.97 -30.04
N ASN A 303 12.34 17.65 -30.55
CA ASN A 303 13.69 17.49 -30.00
C ASN A 303 13.74 18.10 -28.58
N PHE A 304 14.69 17.66 -27.76
CA PHE A 304 14.79 18.06 -26.34
C PHE A 304 14.84 19.59 -26.14
N MET A 305 15.42 20.33 -27.10
CA MET A 305 15.51 21.80 -27.07
C MET A 305 14.14 22.46 -27.32
N GLU A 306 13.35 21.95 -28.26
CA GLU A 306 11.97 22.38 -28.49
C GLU A 306 11.06 22.03 -27.31
N LEU A 307 11.31 20.90 -26.64
CA LEU A 307 10.58 20.45 -25.46
C LEU A 307 10.85 21.35 -24.24
N LEU A 308 12.08 21.87 -24.10
CA LEU A 308 12.43 22.83 -23.06
C LEU A 308 11.79 24.21 -23.29
N GLN A 309 11.73 24.67 -24.55
CA GLN A 309 11.05 25.92 -24.93
C GLN A 309 9.54 25.87 -24.65
N ASP A 310 8.89 24.73 -24.84
CA ASP A 310 7.44 24.55 -24.67
C ASP A 310 6.99 24.37 -23.21
N LEU A 311 7.83 23.75 -22.37
CA LEU A 311 7.47 23.36 -21.00
C LEU A 311 8.00 24.32 -19.92
N ALA A 312 9.16 24.95 -20.15
CA ALA A 312 9.80 25.83 -19.19
C ALA A 312 10.73 26.83 -19.91
N PRO A 313 10.18 27.87 -20.56
CA PRO A 313 10.99 28.86 -21.30
C PRO A 313 12.04 29.55 -20.42
N ASP A 314 11.77 29.71 -19.12
CA ASP A 314 12.70 30.29 -18.13
C ASP A 314 13.78 29.30 -17.62
N GLY A 315 13.75 28.04 -18.07
CA GLY A 315 14.69 26.95 -17.72
C GLY A 315 15.91 26.85 -18.65
N LEU A 316 15.87 27.52 -19.80
CA LEU A 316 16.97 27.58 -20.77
C LEU A 316 18.28 28.17 -20.21
N PRO A 317 18.25 29.25 -19.40
CA PRO A 317 19.48 29.83 -18.84
C PRO A 317 20.21 28.88 -17.89
N GLN A 318 19.49 28.09 -17.09
CA GLN A 318 20.09 27.16 -16.13
C GLN A 318 20.70 25.93 -16.82
N LEU A 319 20.12 25.49 -17.94
CA LEU A 319 20.67 24.38 -18.73
C LEU A 319 21.95 24.79 -19.49
N ALA A 320 22.05 26.05 -19.94
CA ALA A 320 23.29 26.61 -20.49
C ALA A 320 24.44 26.63 -19.46
N LEU A 321 24.12 26.94 -18.20
CA LEU A 321 25.07 26.93 -17.08
C LEU A 321 25.59 25.52 -16.74
N ILE A 322 24.74 24.49 -16.87
CA ILE A 322 25.09 23.10 -16.52
C ILE A 322 25.80 22.38 -17.68
N SER A 323 25.46 22.70 -18.94
CA SER A 323 26.03 22.03 -20.12
C SER A 323 27.36 22.62 -20.60
N GLY A 324 27.79 23.77 -20.08
CA GLY A 324 29.10 24.35 -20.35
C GLY A 324 29.35 24.78 -21.80
N ILE A 325 28.32 24.79 -22.65
CA ILE A 325 28.43 25.23 -24.05
C ILE A 325 28.48 26.76 -24.05
N HIS A 326 29.69 27.31 -23.99
CA HIS A 326 29.92 28.70 -24.33
C HIS A 326 29.61 28.87 -25.82
N ASN A 327 28.55 29.63 -26.10
CA ASN A 327 28.26 30.13 -27.44
C ASN A 327 29.42 31.06 -27.82
N ASN A 328 30.41 30.53 -28.54
CA ASN A 328 31.50 31.33 -29.07
C ASN A 328 31.04 31.85 -30.43
N ASP A 329 30.46 33.05 -30.41
CA ASP A 329 30.01 33.76 -31.60
C ASP A 329 31.17 33.99 -32.57
N LYS A 330 30.99 33.51 -33.80
CA LYS A 330 31.27 34.26 -35.02
C LYS A 330 30.20 33.96 -36.06
#